data_AF-A0A8J4TA77-F1
#
_entry.id   AF-A0A8J4TA77-F1
#
_cell.length_a   1.000
_cell.length_b   1.000
_cell.length_c   1.000
_cell.angle_alpha   90.00
_cell.angle_beta   90.00
_cell.angle_gamma   90.00
#
_symmetry.space_group_name_H-M   'P 1'
#
loop_
_entity.id
_entity.type
_entity.pdbx_description
1 polymer ?
#
loop_
_entity_poly.entity_id
_entity_poly.type
_entity_poly.pdbx_seq_one_letter_code
_entity_poly.pdbx_strand_id
1 'polypeptide(L)'
;MNGINTNGIPSPLSGGRNLHFTDLTAENGVLRYKVFALENALRSNEETAERITGSAEYELEQFKERHAIIVAEYETKMAANSIETERLLDELRESRQVTENCKAALQHKAERLDQLETYLANLPTAEEYNETLRQLQFTQQRLVDLEKRSNATQAMLEQCESRLGEEKAKVKRAAEREQLLQTQLDGAMQRMHSQNASGSSANIQVTPEFVEDLKYDLNRYRTSFEQAKKLLEAETHRAEAAESRRQMEKRQFEEQLAREEATLSGLRNSLSHGKTEIIQLKKHITRLNSDKQDLLERLLRTRASLAKAVTLWKSVAGQKRLRLLRDLTQTVNEAVCLSEHLDRLSSGEKLDVSELLFQPQTNPSWSILLSEIAEDSSQKGTSEQPTTVDDDMSIDMQSFGPLSLPTCETDFLNHLPDVDLNALTQSVQQAKTSLIRLRQQLADRYAEHLGGKLECGVQ
;
A
#
# COMPACT_ATOMS: atom_id res chain seq x y z
N MET A 1 38.33 38.02 95.93
CA MET A 1 37.42 38.19 97.08
C MET A 1 37.73 37.08 98.08
N ASN A 2 37.96 37.48 99.35
CA ASN A 2 38.04 36.69 100.59
C ASN A 2 39.04 35.52 100.59
N GLY A 3 40.20 35.54 101.25
CA GLY A 3 40.57 36.21 102.50
C GLY A 3 40.05 35.40 103.70
N ILE A 4 40.94 34.73 104.44
CA ILE A 4 41.08 34.82 105.91
C ILE A 4 42.29 33.98 106.37
N ASN A 5 43.09 34.66 107.18
CA ASN A 5 44.26 34.26 107.92
C ASN A 5 43.82 33.92 109.36
N THR A 6 44.54 33.06 110.11
CA THR A 6 44.94 33.26 111.54
C THR A 6 45.31 31.95 112.28
N ASN A 7 46.61 31.85 112.59
CA ASN A 7 47.30 31.53 113.86
C ASN A 7 46.62 30.74 115.01
N GLY A 8 47.42 29.83 115.59
CA GLY A 8 47.31 29.41 116.99
C GLY A 8 48.25 28.26 117.38
N ILE A 9 49.39 28.55 118.03
CA ILE A 9 50.32 27.60 118.70
C ILE A 9 49.90 27.49 120.18
N PRO A 10 49.98 26.31 120.85
CA PRO A 10 51.14 26.00 121.71
C PRO A 10 51.64 24.53 121.69
N SER A 11 52.97 24.38 121.72
CA SER A 11 53.79 23.19 122.10
C SER A 11 53.46 22.69 123.53
N PRO A 12 53.94 21.52 124.06
CA PRO A 12 55.23 20.87 123.77
C PRO A 12 55.31 19.32 123.90
N LEU A 13 56.54 18.81 123.78
CA LEU A 13 57.03 17.45 124.09
C LEU A 13 56.65 16.38 123.04
N SER A 14 57.47 15.42 122.67
CA SER A 14 58.89 15.09 122.85
C SER A 14 59.05 13.82 122.02
N GLY A 15 60.14 13.70 121.26
CA GLY A 15 60.70 12.43 120.75
C GLY A 15 59.75 11.43 120.09
N GLY A 16 59.70 11.40 118.76
CA GLY A 16 59.07 10.27 118.05
C GLY A 16 58.88 10.42 116.54
N ARG A 17 59.47 11.42 115.87
CA ARG A 17 59.14 11.76 114.47
C ARG A 17 60.02 11.12 113.38
N ASN A 18 61.02 10.31 113.72
CA ASN A 18 61.93 9.74 112.71
C ASN A 18 61.49 8.42 112.08
N LEU A 19 60.50 7.71 112.62
CA LEU A 19 59.96 6.49 112.00
C LEU A 19 58.72 6.77 111.12
N HIS A 20 57.94 7.80 111.44
CA HIS A 20 56.77 8.19 110.66
C HIS A 20 57.15 8.96 109.37
N PHE A 21 58.28 9.69 109.36
CA PHE A 21 58.77 10.40 108.17
C PHE A 21 59.37 9.44 107.15
N THR A 22 60.05 8.37 107.60
CA THR A 22 60.59 7.31 106.73
C THR A 22 59.48 6.47 106.10
N ASP A 23 58.41 6.17 106.84
CA ASP A 23 57.22 5.51 106.29
C ASP A 23 56.50 6.38 105.27
N LEU A 24 56.34 7.68 105.53
CA LEU A 24 55.77 8.64 104.58
C LEU A 24 56.64 8.82 103.32
N THR A 25 57.97 8.73 103.42
CA THR A 25 58.85 8.82 102.24
C THR A 25 58.85 7.54 101.41
N ALA A 26 58.78 6.37 102.05
CA ALA A 26 58.59 5.09 101.36
C ALA A 26 57.22 5.04 100.66
N GLU A 27 56.16 5.48 101.34
CA GLU A 27 54.80 5.58 100.78
C GLU A 27 54.75 6.58 99.60
N ASN A 28 55.43 7.73 99.70
CA ASN A 28 55.54 8.69 98.61
C ASN A 28 56.30 8.10 97.40
N GLY A 29 57.34 7.28 97.64
CA GLY A 29 58.06 6.55 96.60
C GLY A 29 57.17 5.54 95.87
N VAL A 30 56.38 4.76 96.61
CA VAL A 30 55.41 3.81 96.04
C VAL A 30 54.32 4.54 95.25
N LEU A 31 53.81 5.67 95.76
CA LEU A 31 52.82 6.49 95.06
C LEU A 31 53.39 7.08 93.77
N ARG A 32 54.63 7.59 93.77
CA ARG A 32 55.30 8.09 92.56
C ARG A 32 55.51 7.00 91.51
N TYR A 33 55.92 5.81 91.94
CA TYR A 33 56.03 4.66 91.05
C TYR A 33 54.66 4.26 90.47
N LYS A 34 53.60 4.28 91.29
CA LYS A 34 52.23 3.98 90.86
C LYS A 34 51.70 5.03 89.88
N VAL A 35 51.98 6.31 90.10
CA VAL A 35 51.67 7.40 89.17
C VAL A 35 52.41 7.20 87.85
N PHE A 36 53.71 6.94 87.88
CA PHE A 36 54.50 6.68 86.68
C PHE A 36 54.02 5.43 85.91
N ALA A 37 53.65 4.36 86.62
CA ALA A 37 53.08 3.16 86.01
C ALA A 37 51.71 3.45 85.38
N LEU A 38 50.86 4.26 86.02
CA LEU A 38 49.57 4.70 85.48
C LEU A 38 49.74 5.64 84.27
N GLU A 39 50.72 6.54 84.29
CA GLU A 39 51.04 7.42 83.15
C GLU A 39 51.54 6.62 81.94
N ASN A 40 52.37 5.61 82.15
CA ASN A 40 52.82 4.71 81.07
C ASN A 40 51.68 3.83 80.55
N ALA A 41 50.81 3.33 81.45
CA ALA A 41 49.63 2.58 81.05
C ALA A 41 48.64 3.45 80.27
N LEU A 42 48.45 4.71 80.69
CA LEU A 42 47.62 5.67 79.98
C LEU A 42 48.18 5.96 78.58
N ARG A 43 49.49 6.24 78.47
CA ARG A 43 50.15 6.47 77.18
C ARG A 43 50.06 5.25 76.26
N SER A 44 50.29 4.05 76.79
CA SER A 44 50.13 2.82 76.00
C SER A 44 48.68 2.59 75.58
N ASN A 45 47.70 2.96 76.42
CA ASN A 45 46.29 2.92 76.06
C ASN A 45 45.94 3.98 75.00
N GLU A 46 46.52 5.17 75.06
CA GLU A 46 46.36 6.23 74.05
C GLU A 46 46.93 5.77 72.71
N GLU A 47 48.17 5.26 72.67
CA GLU A 47 48.80 4.75 71.46
C GLU A 47 48.03 3.55 70.83
N THR A 48 47.47 2.68 71.67
CA THR A 48 46.63 1.56 71.17
C THR A 48 45.29 2.04 70.68
N ALA A 49 44.66 3.02 71.34
CA ALA A 49 43.42 3.65 70.89
C ALA A 49 43.63 4.34 69.54
N GLU A 50 44.68 5.14 69.38
CA GLU A 50 45.01 5.82 68.11
C GLU A 50 45.25 4.83 66.96
N ARG A 51 45.91 3.70 67.23
CA ARG A 51 46.11 2.65 66.24
C ARG A 51 44.80 1.99 65.83
N ILE A 52 43.91 1.72 66.79
CA ILE A 52 42.60 1.13 66.53
C ILE A 52 41.73 2.12 65.74
N THR A 53 41.70 3.40 66.12
CA THR A 53 40.93 4.43 65.40
C THR A 53 41.47 4.63 63.99
N GLY A 54 42.79 4.71 63.80
CA GLY A 54 43.39 4.83 62.48
C GLY A 54 43.12 3.62 61.57
N SER A 55 43.13 2.40 62.12
CA SER A 55 42.74 1.18 61.39
C SER A 55 41.26 1.22 60.99
N ALA A 56 40.38 1.62 61.91
CA ALA A 56 38.94 1.71 61.64
C ALA A 56 38.61 2.81 60.61
N GLU A 57 39.31 3.94 60.65
CA GLU A 57 39.18 5.03 59.66
C GLU A 57 39.64 4.57 58.27
N TYR A 58 40.75 3.84 58.19
CA TYR A 58 41.23 3.29 56.92
C TYR A 58 40.25 2.25 56.33
N GLU A 59 39.72 1.35 57.16
CA GLU A 59 38.69 0.41 56.72
C GLU A 59 37.43 1.12 56.26
N LEU A 60 36.96 2.13 57.01
CA LEU A 60 35.81 2.94 56.63
C LEU A 60 36.02 3.63 55.28
N GLU A 61 37.22 4.16 55.02
CA GLU A 61 37.52 4.81 53.75
C GLU A 61 37.56 3.79 52.59
N GLN A 62 38.12 2.59 52.81
CA GLN A 62 38.00 1.51 51.82
C GLN A 62 36.54 1.11 51.55
N PHE A 63 35.69 1.06 52.58
CA PHE A 63 34.27 0.77 52.40
C PHE A 63 33.57 1.85 51.58
N LYS A 64 33.86 3.13 51.81
CA LYS A 64 33.32 4.23 51.00
C LYS A 64 33.77 4.15 49.55
N GLU A 65 35.05 3.87 49.31
CA GLU A 65 35.59 3.74 47.96
C GLU A 65 34.94 2.58 47.21
N ARG A 66 34.82 1.40 47.83
CA ARG A 66 34.11 0.25 47.25
C ARG A 66 32.64 0.55 46.99
N HIS A 67 31.96 1.22 47.92
CA HIS A 67 30.57 1.62 47.74
C HIS A 67 30.41 2.61 46.58
N ALA A 68 31.32 3.58 46.44
CA ALA A 68 31.31 4.53 45.34
C ALA A 68 31.46 3.83 43.97
N ILE A 69 32.34 2.81 43.89
CA ILE A 69 32.51 2.00 42.67
C ILE A 69 31.20 1.24 42.35
N ILE A 70 30.59 0.58 43.33
CA ILE A 70 29.33 -0.17 43.14
C ILE A 70 28.21 0.76 42.68
N VAL A 71 28.08 1.96 43.25
CA VAL A 71 27.08 2.96 42.84
C VAL A 71 27.33 3.40 41.41
N ALA A 72 28.57 3.71 41.03
CA ALA A 72 28.91 4.11 39.66
C ALA A 72 28.63 2.99 38.65
N GLU A 73 28.93 1.72 39.00
CA GLU A 73 28.57 0.56 38.17
C GLU A 73 27.06 0.40 38.03
N TYR A 74 26.29 0.65 39.09
CA TYR A 74 24.83 0.57 39.03
C TYR A 74 24.25 1.70 38.17
N GLU A 75 24.74 2.92 38.31
CA GLU A 75 24.32 4.08 37.50
C GLU A 75 24.63 3.88 36.02
N THR A 76 25.81 3.36 35.69
CA THR A 76 26.17 3.05 34.29
C THR A 76 25.31 1.94 33.70
N LYS A 77 25.00 0.88 34.47
CA LYS A 77 24.05 -0.17 34.06
C LYS A 77 22.64 0.38 33.85
N MET A 78 22.17 1.25 34.73
CA MET A 78 20.85 1.88 34.61
C MET A 78 20.77 2.80 33.38
N ALA A 79 21.83 3.58 33.10
CA ALA A 79 21.90 4.40 31.90
C ALA A 79 21.91 3.56 30.62
N ALA A 80 22.70 2.49 30.58
CA ALA A 80 22.73 1.57 29.44
C ALA A 80 21.36 0.90 29.21
N ASN A 81 20.69 0.45 30.28
CA ASN A 81 19.35 -0.10 30.20
C ASN A 81 18.33 0.92 29.71
N SER A 82 18.41 2.18 30.16
CA SER A 82 17.53 3.26 29.69
C SER A 82 17.67 3.47 28.18
N ILE A 83 18.90 3.54 27.67
CA ILE A 83 19.17 3.70 26.23
C ILE A 83 18.61 2.51 25.44
N GLU A 84 18.80 1.28 25.94
CA GLU A 84 18.25 0.09 25.27
C GLU A 84 16.72 0.08 25.27
N THR A 85 16.07 0.51 26.36
CA THR A 85 14.61 0.62 26.39
C THR A 85 14.08 1.65 25.40
N GLU A 86 14.76 2.79 25.23
CA GLU A 86 14.39 3.78 24.22
C GLU A 86 14.56 3.23 22.80
N ARG A 87 15.67 2.52 22.54
CA ARG A 87 15.93 1.84 21.26
C ARG A 87 14.83 0.86 20.91
N LEU A 88 14.43 0.01 21.86
CA LEU A 88 13.35 -0.97 21.66
C LEU A 88 11.97 -0.30 21.47
N LEU A 89 11.71 0.84 22.13
CA LEU A 89 10.47 1.60 21.93
C LEU A 89 10.42 2.24 20.55
N ASP A 90 11.54 2.71 20.03
CA ASP A 90 11.63 3.26 18.68
C ASP A 90 11.46 2.16 17.63
N GLU A 91 12.11 1.00 17.79
CA GLU A 91 11.89 -0.18 16.92
C GLU A 91 10.43 -0.64 16.94
N LEU A 92 9.78 -0.65 18.11
CA LEU A 92 8.35 -0.98 18.23
C LEU A 92 7.46 0.04 17.50
N ARG A 93 7.82 1.32 17.55
CA ARG A 93 7.10 2.40 16.85
C ARG A 93 7.23 2.25 15.34
N GLU A 94 8.44 1.99 14.84
CA GLU A 94 8.69 1.73 13.42
C GLU A 94 7.94 0.49 12.94
N SER A 95 8.00 -0.61 13.68
CA SER A 95 7.27 -1.83 13.37
C SER A 95 5.76 -1.58 13.28
N ARG A 96 5.18 -0.85 14.24
CA ARG A 96 3.76 -0.45 14.20
C ARG A 96 3.42 0.39 12.97
N GLN A 97 4.25 1.36 12.64
CA GLN A 97 4.04 2.19 11.44
C GLN A 97 4.05 1.35 10.16
N VAL A 98 4.99 0.40 10.05
CA VAL A 98 5.05 -0.53 8.91
C VAL A 98 3.77 -1.38 8.84
N THR A 99 3.30 -1.92 9.97
CA THR A 99 2.07 -2.72 9.99
C THR A 99 0.83 -1.93 9.58
N GLU A 100 0.68 -0.68 10.03
CA GLU A 100 -0.44 0.18 9.63
C GLU A 100 -0.36 0.55 8.14
N ASN A 101 0.84 0.84 7.62
CA ASN A 101 1.05 1.08 6.19
C ASN A 101 0.67 -0.16 5.35
N CYS A 102 1.07 -1.36 5.80
CA CYS A 102 0.69 -2.61 5.14
C CYS A 102 -0.81 -2.86 5.17
N LYS A 103 -1.48 -2.57 6.29
CA LYS A 103 -2.92 -2.69 6.44
C LYS A 103 -3.67 -1.73 5.51
N ALA A 104 -3.25 -0.48 5.41
CA ALA A 104 -3.81 0.49 4.46
C ALA A 104 -3.64 0.04 3.00
N ALA A 105 -2.47 -0.50 2.64
CA ALA A 105 -2.21 -1.04 1.31
C ALA A 105 -3.10 -2.26 0.98
N LEU A 106 -3.35 -3.13 1.97
CA LEU A 106 -4.26 -4.26 1.82
C LEU A 106 -5.72 -3.81 1.63
N GLN A 107 -6.17 -2.82 2.40
CA GLN A 107 -7.51 -2.23 2.23
C GLN A 107 -7.70 -1.65 0.83
N HIS A 108 -6.74 -0.87 0.33
CA HIS A 108 -6.80 -0.34 -1.04
C HIS A 108 -6.83 -1.45 -2.10
N LYS A 109 -6.10 -2.57 -1.90
CA LYS A 109 -6.16 -3.72 -2.80
C LYS A 109 -7.52 -4.43 -2.75
N ALA A 110 -8.12 -4.56 -1.57
CA ALA A 110 -9.45 -5.14 -1.41
C ALA A 110 -10.52 -4.28 -2.11
N GLU A 111 -10.52 -2.96 -1.89
CA GLU A 111 -11.42 -2.04 -2.58
C GLU A 111 -11.26 -2.10 -4.10
N ARG A 112 -10.02 -2.28 -4.58
CA ARG A 112 -9.76 -2.45 -6.01
C ARG A 112 -10.30 -3.76 -6.56
N LEU A 113 -10.21 -4.85 -5.79
CA LEU A 113 -10.81 -6.14 -6.17
C LEU A 113 -12.34 -6.01 -6.24
N ASP A 114 -12.98 -5.40 -5.24
CA ASP A 114 -14.43 -5.18 -5.24
C ASP A 114 -14.89 -4.36 -6.47
N GLN A 115 -14.12 -3.33 -6.85
CA GLN A 115 -14.38 -2.56 -8.08
C GLN A 115 -14.28 -3.41 -9.34
N LEU A 116 -13.27 -4.29 -9.42
CA LEU A 116 -13.08 -5.17 -10.57
C LEU A 116 -14.17 -6.25 -10.63
N GLU A 117 -14.57 -6.81 -9.50
CA GLU A 117 -15.68 -7.76 -9.41
C GLU A 117 -17.00 -7.11 -9.84
N THR A 118 -17.26 -5.90 -9.36
CA THR A 118 -18.43 -5.11 -9.79
C THR A 118 -18.40 -4.84 -11.29
N TYR A 119 -17.23 -4.47 -11.84
CA TYR A 119 -17.08 -4.25 -13.28
C TYR A 119 -17.32 -5.54 -14.08
N LEU A 120 -16.76 -6.66 -13.66
CA LEU A 120 -16.96 -7.96 -14.30
C LEU A 120 -18.42 -8.42 -14.23
N ALA A 121 -19.10 -8.17 -13.11
CA ALA A 121 -20.53 -8.46 -12.95
C ALA A 121 -21.42 -7.60 -13.87
N ASN A 122 -20.99 -6.37 -14.18
CA ASN A 122 -21.71 -5.44 -15.06
C ASN A 122 -21.39 -5.64 -16.55
N LEU A 123 -20.47 -6.54 -16.91
CA LEU A 123 -20.23 -6.84 -18.32
C LEU A 123 -21.42 -7.60 -18.89
N PRO A 124 -21.90 -7.22 -20.09
CA PRO A 124 -22.98 -7.95 -20.75
C PRO A 124 -22.62 -9.42 -20.87
N THR A 125 -23.54 -10.28 -20.43
CA THR A 125 -23.33 -11.72 -20.57
C THR A 125 -23.35 -12.10 -22.06
N ALA A 126 -22.73 -13.22 -22.41
CA ALA A 126 -22.76 -13.71 -23.78
C ALA A 126 -24.21 -13.93 -24.27
N GLU A 127 -25.13 -14.27 -23.36
CA GLU A 127 -26.55 -14.42 -23.65
C GLU A 127 -27.21 -13.08 -23.99
N GLU A 128 -26.96 -12.03 -23.22
CA GLU A 128 -27.45 -10.68 -23.50
C GLU A 128 -26.89 -10.14 -24.82
N TYR A 129 -25.59 -10.33 -25.08
CA TYR A 129 -24.99 -9.98 -26.37
C TYR A 129 -25.68 -10.70 -27.53
N ASN A 130 -25.90 -12.01 -27.41
CA ASN A 130 -26.58 -12.79 -28.44
C ASN A 130 -28.03 -12.34 -28.63
N GLU A 131 -28.73 -11.95 -27.57
CA GLU A 131 -30.07 -11.40 -27.64
C GLU A 131 -30.08 -10.04 -28.36
N THR A 132 -29.15 -9.13 -28.03
CA THR A 132 -29.02 -7.86 -28.76
C THR A 132 -28.70 -8.07 -30.24
N LEU A 133 -27.88 -9.09 -30.56
CA LEU A 133 -27.56 -9.45 -31.94
C LEU A 133 -28.78 -9.97 -32.69
N ARG A 134 -29.62 -10.81 -32.05
CA ARG A 134 -30.88 -11.29 -32.64
C ARG A 134 -31.84 -10.13 -32.88
N GLN A 135 -31.96 -9.19 -31.94
CA GLN A 135 -32.79 -7.99 -32.10
C GLN A 135 -32.29 -7.10 -33.24
N LEU A 136 -30.97 -6.95 -33.39
CA LEU A 136 -30.36 -6.24 -34.51
C LEU A 136 -30.69 -6.93 -35.85
N GLN A 137 -30.58 -8.25 -35.93
CA GLN A 137 -30.91 -9.00 -37.15
C GLN A 137 -32.41 -8.87 -37.50
N PHE A 138 -33.28 -8.95 -36.49
CA PHE A 138 -34.72 -8.78 -36.68
C PHE A 138 -35.08 -7.36 -37.17
N THR A 139 -34.48 -6.33 -36.56
CA THR A 139 -34.68 -4.93 -36.99
C THR A 139 -34.14 -4.69 -38.39
N GLN A 140 -32.99 -5.26 -38.74
CA GLN A 140 -32.43 -5.20 -40.10
C GLN A 140 -33.37 -5.84 -41.13
N GLN A 141 -33.93 -7.02 -40.82
CA GLN A 141 -34.91 -7.67 -41.70
C GLN A 141 -36.16 -6.79 -41.89
N ARG A 142 -36.65 -6.18 -40.81
CA ARG A 142 -37.79 -5.26 -40.86
C ARG A 142 -37.50 -4.02 -41.72
N LEU A 143 -36.29 -3.48 -41.68
CA LEU A 143 -35.88 -2.36 -42.54
C LEU A 143 -35.92 -2.74 -44.02
N VAL A 144 -35.40 -3.92 -44.38
CA VAL A 144 -35.46 -4.43 -45.76
C VAL A 144 -36.90 -4.57 -46.26
N ASP A 145 -37.80 -5.06 -45.42
CA ASP A 145 -39.21 -5.22 -45.79
C ASP A 145 -39.93 -3.86 -45.95
N LEU A 146 -39.59 -2.88 -45.11
CA LEU A 146 -40.08 -1.51 -45.24
C LEU A 146 -39.56 -0.83 -46.50
N GLU A 147 -38.28 -1.02 -46.83
CA GLU A 147 -37.67 -0.52 -48.07
C GLU A 147 -38.39 -1.09 -49.31
N LYS A 148 -38.65 -2.41 -49.34
CA LYS A 148 -39.43 -3.04 -50.42
C LYS A 148 -40.83 -2.42 -50.55
N ARG A 149 -41.52 -2.18 -49.44
CA ARG A 149 -42.85 -1.54 -49.45
C ARG A 149 -42.77 -0.10 -49.95
N SER A 150 -41.78 0.66 -49.50
CA SER A 150 -41.52 2.03 -49.94
C SER A 150 -41.31 2.08 -51.47
N ASN A 151 -40.45 1.20 -51.99
CA ASN A 151 -40.19 1.10 -53.42
C ASN A 151 -41.45 0.72 -54.21
N ALA A 152 -42.28 -0.19 -53.70
CA ALA A 152 -43.56 -0.53 -54.34
C ALA A 152 -44.53 0.65 -54.37
N THR A 153 -44.64 1.41 -53.26
CA THR A 153 -45.48 2.61 -53.22
C THR A 153 -44.96 3.72 -54.15
N GLN A 154 -43.64 3.86 -54.27
CA GLN A 154 -43.04 4.81 -55.19
C GLN A 154 -43.31 4.44 -56.65
N ALA A 155 -43.16 3.17 -57.02
CA ALA A 155 -43.51 2.69 -58.37
C ALA A 155 -45.00 2.94 -58.70
N MET A 156 -45.90 2.75 -57.74
CA MET A 156 -47.32 3.10 -57.91
C MET A 156 -47.53 4.60 -58.12
N LEU A 157 -46.79 5.44 -57.38
CA LEU A 157 -46.89 6.89 -57.48
C LEU A 157 -46.41 7.36 -58.86
N GLU A 158 -45.28 6.86 -59.34
CA GLU A 158 -44.76 7.13 -60.70
C GLU A 158 -45.78 6.71 -61.77
N GLN A 159 -46.46 5.56 -61.58
CA GLN A 159 -47.53 5.13 -62.49
C GLN A 159 -48.73 6.08 -62.46
N CYS A 160 -49.15 6.55 -61.29
CA CYS A 160 -50.23 7.54 -61.14
C CYS A 160 -49.87 8.88 -61.77
N GLU A 161 -48.64 9.36 -61.60
CA GLU A 161 -48.13 10.59 -62.21
C GLU A 161 -48.11 10.48 -63.74
N SER A 162 -47.67 9.34 -64.27
CA SER A 162 -47.70 9.06 -65.71
C SER A 162 -49.14 9.12 -66.26
N ARG A 163 -50.09 8.43 -65.62
CA ARG A 163 -51.52 8.47 -66.00
C ARG A 163 -52.10 9.88 -65.91
N LEU A 164 -51.76 10.63 -64.86
CA LEU A 164 -52.20 12.02 -64.70
C LEU A 164 -51.66 12.89 -65.84
N GLY A 165 -50.41 12.69 -66.25
CA GLY A 165 -49.80 13.37 -67.41
C GLY A 165 -50.57 13.08 -68.70
N GLU A 166 -50.93 11.83 -68.94
CA GLU A 166 -51.73 11.42 -70.10
C GLU A 166 -53.13 12.07 -70.11
N GLU A 167 -53.84 12.04 -68.98
CA GLU A 167 -55.17 12.66 -68.85
C GLU A 167 -55.09 14.18 -69.01
N LYS A 168 -54.07 14.83 -68.44
CA LYS A 168 -53.85 16.27 -68.62
C LYS A 168 -53.62 16.63 -70.09
N ALA A 169 -52.91 15.78 -70.83
CA ALA A 169 -52.73 15.95 -72.28
C ALA A 169 -54.03 15.73 -73.07
N LYS A 170 -54.91 14.82 -72.65
CA LYS A 170 -56.24 14.62 -73.25
C LYS A 170 -57.15 15.83 -73.00
N VAL A 171 -57.17 16.34 -71.76
CA VAL A 171 -57.93 17.55 -71.39
C VAL A 171 -57.47 18.75 -72.21
N LYS A 172 -56.15 18.93 -72.36
CA LYS A 172 -55.61 20.01 -73.20
C LYS A 172 -56.09 19.90 -74.66
N ARG A 173 -56.02 18.71 -75.25
CA ARG A 173 -56.53 18.45 -76.61
C ARG A 173 -58.04 18.69 -76.73
N ALA A 174 -58.81 18.34 -75.71
CA ALA A 174 -60.25 18.60 -75.68
C ALA A 174 -60.54 20.11 -75.60
N ALA A 175 -59.82 20.85 -74.77
CA ALA A 175 -59.93 22.30 -74.66
C ALA A 175 -59.55 23.02 -75.96
N GLU A 176 -58.48 22.59 -76.63
CA GLU A 176 -58.08 23.10 -77.95
C GLU A 176 -59.18 22.85 -79.01
N ARG A 177 -59.81 21.67 -78.98
CA ARG A 177 -60.94 21.34 -79.86
C ARG A 177 -62.19 22.16 -79.54
N GLU A 178 -62.50 22.36 -78.27
CA GLU A 178 -63.60 23.20 -77.82
C GLU A 178 -63.41 24.65 -78.28
N GLN A 179 -62.20 25.20 -78.12
CA GLN A 179 -61.86 26.55 -78.60
C GLN A 179 -62.03 26.68 -80.12
N LEU A 180 -61.63 25.66 -80.89
CA LEU A 180 -61.84 25.63 -82.33
C LEU A 180 -63.33 25.63 -82.68
N LEU A 181 -64.13 24.79 -82.02
CA LEU A 181 -65.58 24.73 -82.23
C LEU A 181 -66.26 26.04 -81.84
N GLN A 182 -65.86 26.67 -80.74
CA GLN A 182 -66.35 27.98 -80.32
C GLN A 182 -66.03 29.05 -81.37
N THR A 183 -64.81 29.07 -81.90
CA THR A 183 -64.42 30.00 -82.97
C THR A 183 -65.26 29.79 -84.24
N GLN A 184 -65.57 28.53 -84.58
CA GLN A 184 -66.44 28.22 -85.72
C GLN A 184 -67.90 28.67 -85.49
N LEU A 185 -68.40 28.48 -84.27
CA LEU A 185 -69.74 28.93 -83.86
C LEU A 185 -69.85 30.45 -83.90
N ASP A 186 -68.89 31.16 -83.31
CA ASP A 186 -68.83 32.62 -83.32
C ASP A 186 -68.79 33.16 -84.75
N GLY A 187 -67.98 32.56 -85.63
CA GLY A 187 -67.96 32.90 -87.06
C GLY A 187 -69.28 32.62 -87.78
N ALA A 188 -70.00 31.55 -87.42
CA ALA A 188 -71.33 31.25 -87.96
C ALA A 188 -72.39 32.23 -87.45
N MET A 189 -72.38 32.56 -86.17
CA MET A 189 -73.26 33.57 -85.57
C MET A 189 -73.01 34.94 -86.19
N GLN A 190 -71.74 35.33 -86.40
CA GLN A 190 -71.39 36.59 -87.04
C GLN A 190 -71.90 36.62 -88.49
N ARG A 191 -71.80 35.53 -89.25
CA ARG A 191 -72.41 35.42 -90.60
C ARG A 191 -73.94 35.56 -90.58
N MET A 192 -74.61 34.95 -89.60
CA MET A 192 -76.06 35.13 -89.40
C MET A 192 -76.43 36.57 -89.03
N HIS A 193 -75.64 37.21 -88.16
CA HIS A 193 -75.85 38.62 -87.78
C HIS A 193 -75.59 39.56 -88.96
N SER A 194 -74.61 39.27 -89.83
CA SER A 194 -74.38 39.98 -91.09
C SER A 194 -75.51 39.78 -92.12
N GLN A 195 -76.20 38.63 -92.10
CA GLN A 195 -77.40 38.39 -92.92
C GLN A 195 -78.65 39.07 -92.34
N ASN A 196 -78.75 39.18 -91.02
CA ASN A 196 -79.84 39.90 -90.33
C ASN A 196 -79.64 41.44 -90.33
N ALA A 197 -78.46 41.95 -90.68
CA ALA A 197 -78.17 43.38 -90.80
C ALA A 197 -78.73 44.06 -92.08
N SER A 198 -79.37 43.30 -92.99
CA SER A 198 -80.16 43.84 -94.13
C SER A 198 -81.67 43.84 -93.86
N GLY A 199 -82.09 43.65 -92.61
CA GLY A 199 -83.50 43.58 -92.24
C GLY A 199 -83.80 44.40 -91.00
N SER A 200 -84.33 45.61 -91.23
CA SER A 200 -85.32 46.27 -90.38
C SER A 200 -84.96 46.48 -88.91
N SER A 201 -84.59 47.73 -88.62
CA SER A 201 -84.75 48.37 -87.31
C SER A 201 -86.17 48.12 -86.76
N ALA A 202 -86.31 47.14 -85.87
CA ALA A 202 -87.44 47.05 -84.98
C ALA A 202 -87.07 47.80 -83.70
N ASN A 203 -87.62 49.01 -83.54
CA ASN A 203 -87.78 49.63 -82.23
C ASN A 203 -88.44 48.61 -81.31
N ILE A 204 -87.67 47.98 -80.43
CA ILE A 204 -88.18 47.11 -79.38
C ILE A 204 -88.89 48.03 -78.40
N GLN A 205 -90.21 48.16 -78.56
CA GLN A 205 -91.06 48.50 -77.44
C GLN A 205 -90.86 47.39 -76.41
N VAL A 206 -90.23 47.76 -75.30
CA VAL A 206 -90.04 46.90 -74.13
C VAL A 206 -91.41 46.49 -73.63
N THR A 207 -91.86 45.29 -74.01
CA THR A 207 -93.04 44.66 -73.44
C THR A 207 -92.74 44.28 -71.98
N PRO A 208 -93.71 44.40 -71.05
CA PRO A 208 -93.51 44.10 -69.64
C PRO A 208 -92.94 42.70 -69.38
N GLU A 209 -93.28 41.71 -70.21
CA GLU A 209 -92.78 40.33 -70.16
C GLU A 209 -91.26 40.26 -70.35
N PHE A 210 -90.67 41.05 -71.26
CA PHE A 210 -89.22 41.08 -71.46
C PHE A 210 -88.49 41.66 -70.23
N VAL A 211 -89.09 42.62 -69.53
CA VAL A 211 -88.54 43.16 -68.28
C VAL A 211 -88.62 42.13 -67.15
N GLU A 212 -89.68 41.32 -67.11
CA GLU A 212 -89.79 40.22 -66.15
C GLU A 212 -88.78 39.10 -66.43
N ASP A 213 -88.60 38.71 -67.70
CA ASP A 213 -87.57 37.73 -68.10
C ASP A 213 -86.16 38.23 -67.74
N LEU A 214 -85.86 39.50 -68.01
CA LEU A 214 -84.57 40.10 -67.66
C LEU A 214 -84.36 40.17 -66.13
N LYS A 215 -85.43 40.43 -65.36
CA LYS A 215 -85.39 40.39 -63.88
C LYS A 215 -85.19 38.97 -63.37
N TYR A 216 -85.84 37.98 -63.98
CA TYR A 216 -85.69 36.58 -63.64
C TYR A 216 -84.25 36.11 -63.90
N ASP A 217 -83.69 36.42 -65.08
CA ASP A 217 -82.31 36.10 -65.42
C ASP A 217 -81.31 36.83 -64.53
N LEU A 218 -81.51 38.12 -64.25
CA LEU A 218 -80.68 38.87 -63.30
C LEU A 218 -80.67 38.19 -61.92
N ASN A 219 -81.84 37.75 -61.45
CA ASN A 219 -81.96 37.09 -60.14
C ASN A 219 -81.33 35.68 -60.16
N ARG A 220 -81.46 34.95 -61.26
CA ARG A 220 -80.78 33.66 -61.50
C ARG A 220 -79.27 33.82 -61.48
N TYR A 221 -78.73 34.82 -62.19
CA TYR A 221 -77.30 35.12 -62.19
C TYR A 221 -76.80 35.56 -60.82
N ARG A 222 -77.55 36.40 -60.11
CA ARG A 222 -77.22 36.81 -58.73
C ARG A 222 -77.14 35.60 -57.79
N THR A 223 -78.09 34.68 -57.90
CA THR A 223 -78.11 33.45 -57.09
C THR A 223 -76.94 32.54 -57.44
N SER A 224 -76.66 32.35 -58.74
CA SER A 224 -75.50 31.57 -59.22
C SER A 224 -74.17 32.18 -58.77
N PHE A 225 -74.05 33.51 -58.81
CA PHE A 225 -72.88 34.24 -58.34
C PHE A 225 -72.66 34.06 -56.84
N GLU A 226 -73.71 34.20 -56.01
CA GLU A 226 -73.61 33.94 -54.57
C GLU A 226 -73.25 32.48 -54.25
N GLN A 227 -73.76 31.52 -55.02
CA GLN A 227 -73.37 30.11 -54.88
C GLN A 227 -71.89 29.89 -55.25
N ALA A 228 -71.44 30.45 -56.37
CA ALA A 228 -70.04 30.36 -56.80
C ALA A 228 -69.10 31.04 -55.80
N LYS A 229 -69.48 32.20 -55.25
CA LYS A 229 -68.74 32.90 -54.20
C LYS A 229 -68.59 32.03 -52.95
N LYS A 230 -69.67 31.40 -52.47
CA LYS A 230 -69.62 30.48 -51.32
C LYS A 230 -68.73 29.26 -51.59
N LEU A 231 -68.76 28.71 -52.81
CA LEU A 231 -67.87 27.60 -53.18
C LEU A 231 -66.40 28.04 -53.21
N LEU A 232 -66.10 29.25 -53.71
CA LEU A 232 -64.75 29.78 -53.71
C LEU A 232 -64.24 30.08 -52.30
N GLU A 233 -65.08 30.64 -51.42
CA GLU A 233 -64.79 30.83 -50.00
C GLU A 233 -64.56 29.47 -49.29
N ALA A 234 -65.37 28.45 -49.59
CA ALA A 234 -65.17 27.11 -49.05
C ALA A 234 -63.87 26.45 -49.55
N GLU A 235 -63.51 26.63 -50.82
CA GLU A 235 -62.28 26.10 -51.39
C GLU A 235 -61.03 26.82 -50.86
N THR A 236 -61.10 28.15 -50.72
CA THR A 236 -60.00 28.94 -50.12
C THR A 236 -59.75 28.54 -48.68
N HIS A 237 -60.79 28.40 -47.85
CA HIS A 237 -60.65 27.87 -46.50
C HIS A 237 -60.08 26.43 -46.47
N ARG A 238 -60.47 25.57 -47.43
CA ARG A 238 -59.90 24.22 -47.53
C ARG A 238 -58.42 24.25 -47.90
N ALA A 239 -58.02 25.14 -48.80
CA ALA A 239 -56.63 25.34 -49.20
C ALA A 239 -55.77 25.88 -48.05
N GLU A 240 -56.25 26.90 -47.33
CA GLU A 240 -55.58 27.45 -46.13
C GLU A 240 -55.41 26.38 -45.04
N ALA A 241 -56.44 25.56 -44.79
CA ALA A 241 -56.37 24.46 -43.84
C ALA A 241 -55.36 23.39 -44.27
N ALA A 242 -55.28 23.08 -45.57
CA ALA A 242 -54.29 22.15 -46.10
C ALA A 242 -52.86 22.70 -46.02
N GLU A 243 -52.66 23.99 -46.28
CA GLU A 243 -51.37 24.66 -46.14
C GLU A 243 -50.92 24.69 -44.67
N SER A 244 -51.83 25.04 -43.75
CA SER A 244 -51.55 25.00 -42.31
C SER A 244 -51.12 23.61 -41.82
N ARG A 245 -51.77 22.54 -42.31
CA ARG A 245 -51.37 21.16 -42.02
C ARG A 245 -49.98 20.84 -42.55
N ARG A 246 -49.68 21.19 -43.81
CA ARG A 246 -48.34 20.98 -44.38
C ARG A 246 -47.27 21.76 -43.63
N GLN A 247 -47.54 22.98 -43.20
CA GLN A 247 -46.60 23.77 -42.39
C GLN A 247 -46.37 23.14 -41.02
N MET A 248 -47.42 22.62 -40.37
CA MET A 248 -47.30 21.87 -39.12
C MET A 248 -46.45 20.61 -39.27
N GLU A 249 -46.73 19.79 -40.29
CA GLU A 249 -45.95 18.58 -40.60
C GLU A 249 -44.48 18.93 -40.87
N LYS A 250 -44.23 19.98 -41.66
CA LYS A 250 -42.87 20.46 -41.93
C LYS A 250 -42.13 20.82 -40.64
N ARG A 251 -42.76 21.59 -39.75
CA ARG A 251 -42.16 21.96 -38.44
C ARG A 251 -41.88 20.73 -37.58
N GLN A 252 -42.77 19.73 -37.59
CA GLN A 252 -42.55 18.48 -36.87
C GLN A 252 -41.31 17.73 -37.38
N PHE A 253 -41.15 17.63 -38.70
CA PHE A 253 -39.95 17.01 -39.29
C PHE A 253 -38.68 17.81 -39.01
N GLU A 254 -38.73 19.15 -39.10
CA GLU A 254 -37.59 20.02 -38.76
C GLU A 254 -37.18 19.87 -37.28
N GLU A 255 -38.15 19.75 -36.37
CA GLU A 255 -37.89 19.54 -34.94
C GLU A 255 -37.33 18.13 -34.66
N GLN A 256 -37.83 17.10 -35.34
CA GLN A 256 -37.27 15.75 -35.25
C GLN A 256 -35.84 15.70 -35.78
N LEU A 257 -35.56 16.35 -36.92
CA LEU A 257 -34.21 16.45 -37.47
C LEU A 257 -33.26 17.12 -36.47
N ALA A 258 -33.66 18.24 -35.87
CA ALA A 258 -32.86 18.94 -34.87
C ALA A 258 -32.57 18.07 -33.63
N ARG A 259 -33.54 17.25 -33.19
CA ARG A 259 -33.33 16.29 -32.10
C ARG A 259 -32.32 15.21 -32.48
N GLU A 260 -32.44 14.61 -33.66
CA GLU A 260 -31.51 13.57 -34.12
C GLU A 260 -30.10 14.12 -34.39
N GLU A 261 -29.97 15.36 -34.88
CA GLU A 261 -28.66 16.01 -35.00
C GLU A 261 -27.99 16.24 -33.64
N ALA A 262 -28.78 16.60 -32.62
CA ALA A 262 -28.29 16.75 -31.26
C ALA A 262 -27.87 15.40 -30.65
N THR A 263 -28.64 14.32 -30.86
CA THR A 263 -28.29 12.97 -30.39
C THR A 263 -27.02 12.47 -31.07
N LEU A 264 -26.90 12.63 -32.40
CA LEU A 264 -25.71 12.27 -33.16
C LEU A 264 -24.48 13.04 -32.71
N SER A 265 -24.63 14.33 -32.41
CA SER A 265 -23.54 15.15 -31.86
C SER A 265 -23.11 14.66 -30.48
N GLY A 266 -24.06 14.30 -29.62
CA GLY A 266 -23.80 13.67 -28.31
C GLY A 266 -23.02 12.36 -28.45
N LEU A 267 -23.51 11.45 -29.31
CA LEU A 267 -22.85 10.16 -29.57
C LEU A 267 -21.44 10.33 -30.15
N ARG A 268 -21.23 11.32 -31.03
CA ARG A 268 -19.92 11.62 -31.60
C ARG A 268 -18.93 12.09 -30.53
N ASN A 269 -19.38 12.88 -29.56
CA ASN A 269 -18.57 13.32 -28.44
C ASN A 269 -18.26 12.16 -27.47
N SER A 270 -19.24 11.31 -27.17
CA SER A 270 -19.00 10.10 -26.36
C SER A 270 -18.01 9.14 -27.05
N LEU A 271 -18.13 8.96 -28.37
CA LEU A 271 -17.20 8.13 -29.13
C LEU A 271 -15.79 8.72 -29.17
N SER A 272 -15.65 10.04 -29.32
CA SER A 272 -14.33 10.68 -29.29
C SER A 272 -13.68 10.56 -27.92
N HIS A 273 -14.46 10.73 -26.85
CA HIS A 273 -14.02 10.52 -25.47
C HIS A 273 -13.55 9.08 -25.24
N GLY A 274 -14.37 8.08 -25.60
CA GLY A 274 -13.99 6.66 -25.48
C GLY A 274 -12.73 6.32 -26.28
N LYS A 275 -12.53 6.91 -27.46
CA LYS A 275 -11.27 6.75 -28.22
C LYS A 275 -10.07 7.30 -27.46
N THR A 276 -10.19 8.45 -26.80
CA THR A 276 -9.09 9.02 -26.01
C THR A 276 -8.75 8.16 -24.79
N GLU A 277 -9.75 7.62 -24.09
CA GLU A 277 -9.55 6.69 -22.98
C GLU A 277 -8.83 5.42 -23.42
N ILE A 278 -9.24 4.82 -24.54
CA ILE A 278 -8.57 3.64 -25.12
C ILE A 278 -7.09 3.93 -25.42
N ILE A 279 -6.77 5.12 -25.95
CA ILE A 279 -5.37 5.51 -26.21
C ILE A 279 -4.59 5.64 -24.89
N GLN A 280 -5.19 6.24 -23.85
CA GLN A 280 -4.56 6.37 -22.54
C GLN A 280 -4.32 5.01 -21.89
N LEU A 281 -5.30 4.10 -21.94
CA LEU A 281 -5.18 2.73 -21.42
C LEU A 281 -4.08 1.96 -22.15
N LYS A 282 -4.02 2.04 -23.48
CA LYS A 282 -2.93 1.43 -24.26
C LYS A 282 -1.56 1.96 -23.81
N LYS A 283 -1.41 3.28 -23.63
CA LYS A 283 -0.16 3.90 -23.13
C LYS A 283 0.17 3.48 -21.70
N HIS A 284 -0.82 3.21 -20.87
CA HIS A 284 -0.61 2.71 -19.51
C HIS A 284 -0.14 1.26 -19.51
N ILE A 285 -0.77 0.40 -20.31
CA ILE A 285 -0.37 -1.01 -20.49
C ILE A 285 1.06 -1.10 -21.02
N THR A 286 1.45 -0.28 -21.99
CA THR A 286 2.84 -0.28 -22.49
C THR A 286 3.86 0.09 -21.42
N ARG A 287 3.52 1.02 -20.51
CA ARG A 287 4.37 1.39 -19.37
C ARG A 287 4.46 0.27 -18.34
N LEU A 288 3.34 -0.35 -17.98
CA LEU A 288 3.36 -1.49 -17.07
C LEU A 288 4.17 -2.68 -17.62
N ASN A 289 4.13 -2.89 -18.94
CA ASN A 289 4.94 -3.92 -19.58
C ASN A 289 6.45 -3.60 -19.54
N SER A 290 6.86 -2.33 -19.71
CA SER A 290 8.26 -1.95 -19.52
C SER A 290 8.69 -2.15 -18.06
N ASP A 291 7.87 -1.72 -17.10
CA ASP A 291 8.17 -1.86 -15.67
C ASP A 291 8.28 -3.34 -15.26
N LYS A 292 7.40 -4.20 -15.80
CA LYS A 292 7.47 -5.66 -15.62
C LYS A 292 8.80 -6.22 -16.15
N GLN A 293 9.23 -5.78 -17.33
CA GLN A 293 10.48 -6.24 -17.93
C GLN A 293 11.70 -5.81 -17.11
N ASP A 294 11.72 -4.57 -16.61
CA ASP A 294 12.78 -4.05 -15.75
C ASP A 294 12.85 -4.82 -14.41
N LEU A 295 11.70 -5.15 -13.83
CA LEU A 295 11.61 -5.96 -12.62
C LEU A 295 12.12 -7.39 -12.86
N LEU A 296 11.75 -8.01 -13.99
CA LEU A 296 12.27 -9.32 -14.36
C LEU A 296 13.79 -9.29 -14.55
N GLU A 297 14.32 -8.25 -15.18
CA GLU A 297 15.77 -8.11 -15.35
C GLU A 297 16.48 -7.95 -14.00
N ARG A 298 15.93 -7.13 -13.09
CA ARG A 298 16.43 -7.00 -11.71
C ARG A 298 16.39 -8.32 -10.95
N LEU A 299 15.31 -9.09 -11.08
CA LEU A 299 15.16 -10.41 -10.46
C LEU A 299 16.22 -11.38 -11.01
N LEU A 300 16.45 -11.41 -12.32
CA LEU A 300 17.47 -12.26 -12.92
C LEU A 300 18.88 -11.87 -12.46
N ARG A 301 19.20 -10.57 -12.39
CA ARG A 301 20.48 -10.07 -11.88
C ARG A 301 20.69 -10.45 -10.41
N THR A 302 19.68 -10.27 -9.56
CA THR A 302 19.75 -10.63 -8.13
C THR A 302 19.88 -12.14 -7.93
N ARG A 303 19.14 -12.96 -8.69
CA ARG A 303 19.30 -14.42 -8.69
C ARG A 303 20.71 -14.84 -9.10
N ALA A 304 21.28 -14.22 -10.13
CA ALA A 304 22.65 -14.49 -10.56
C ALA A 304 23.68 -14.08 -9.50
N SER A 305 23.46 -12.94 -8.82
CA SER A 305 24.30 -12.49 -7.70
C SER A 305 24.23 -13.46 -6.52
N LEU A 306 23.01 -13.90 -6.14
CA LEU A 306 22.80 -14.89 -5.09
C LEU A 306 23.47 -16.22 -5.43
N ALA A 307 23.35 -16.69 -6.68
CA ALA A 307 24.03 -17.90 -7.12
C ALA A 307 25.55 -17.78 -6.97
N LYS A 308 26.15 -16.63 -7.32
CA LYS A 308 27.58 -16.36 -7.10
C LYS A 308 27.93 -16.31 -5.61
N ALA A 309 27.11 -15.70 -4.77
CA ALA A 309 27.32 -15.69 -3.33
C ALA A 309 27.28 -17.12 -2.76
N VAL A 310 26.30 -17.93 -3.16
CA VAL A 310 26.19 -19.34 -2.75
C VAL A 310 27.41 -20.15 -3.18
N THR A 311 27.93 -19.96 -4.40
CA THR A 311 29.16 -20.66 -4.83
C THR A 311 30.38 -20.20 -4.04
N LEU A 312 30.49 -18.91 -3.72
CA LEU A 312 31.55 -18.38 -2.83
C LEU A 312 31.45 -18.97 -1.41
N TRP A 313 30.24 -19.08 -0.86
CA TRP A 313 30.00 -19.72 0.44
C TRP A 313 30.34 -21.22 0.43
N LYS A 314 30.00 -21.92 -0.65
CA LYS A 314 30.34 -23.34 -0.85
C LYS A 314 31.83 -23.58 -1.16
N SER A 315 32.59 -22.53 -1.51
CA SER A 315 34.02 -22.65 -1.80
C SER A 315 34.82 -23.09 -0.57
N VAL A 316 36.06 -23.57 -0.78
CA VAL A 316 36.97 -23.95 0.32
C VAL A 316 37.21 -22.78 1.28
N ALA A 317 37.34 -21.55 0.76
CA ALA A 317 37.51 -20.36 1.58
C ALA A 317 36.25 -20.03 2.40
N GLY A 318 35.06 -20.13 1.78
CA GLY A 318 33.78 -19.96 2.46
C GLY A 318 33.56 -20.99 3.57
N GLN A 319 33.86 -22.26 3.30
CA GLN A 319 33.81 -23.34 4.29
C GLN A 319 34.79 -23.15 5.45
N LYS A 320 35.99 -22.60 5.19
CA LYS A 320 36.93 -22.22 6.25
C LYS A 320 36.39 -21.08 7.11
N ARG A 321 35.81 -20.03 6.49
CA ARG A 321 35.15 -18.93 7.22
C ARG A 321 33.99 -19.42 8.07
N LEU A 322 33.18 -20.34 7.57
CA LEU A 322 32.06 -20.91 8.30
C LEU A 322 32.53 -21.74 9.51
N ARG A 323 33.57 -22.56 9.34
CA ARG A 323 34.20 -23.29 10.44
C ARG A 323 34.77 -22.34 11.50
N LEU A 324 35.49 -21.31 11.07
CA LEU A 324 36.02 -20.29 11.97
C LEU A 324 34.91 -19.57 12.76
N LEU A 325 33.81 -19.21 12.10
CA LEU A 325 32.65 -18.62 12.77
C LEU A 325 32.08 -19.57 13.83
N ARG A 326 31.94 -20.85 13.51
CA ARG A 326 31.51 -21.87 14.47
C ARG A 326 32.45 -21.99 15.68
N ASP A 327 33.75 -22.05 15.43
CA ASP A 327 34.77 -22.13 16.48
C ASP A 327 34.77 -20.87 17.36
N LEU A 328 34.62 -19.69 16.75
CA LEU A 328 34.54 -18.42 17.47
C LEU A 328 33.29 -18.38 18.35
N THR A 329 32.12 -18.73 17.81
CA THR A 329 30.86 -18.79 18.59
C THR A 329 30.98 -19.78 19.75
N GLN A 330 31.57 -20.94 19.54
CA GLN A 330 31.81 -21.90 20.64
C GLN A 330 32.75 -21.31 21.70
N THR A 331 33.80 -20.62 21.28
CA THR A 331 34.77 -19.98 22.19
C THR A 331 34.13 -18.84 23.00
N VAL A 332 33.26 -18.05 22.37
CA VAL A 332 32.50 -16.99 23.06
C VAL A 332 31.52 -17.59 24.06
N ASN A 333 30.75 -18.61 23.67
CA ASN A 333 29.82 -19.29 24.58
C ASN A 333 30.56 -19.89 25.78
N GLU A 334 31.72 -20.50 25.54
CA GLU A 334 32.59 -21.04 26.59
C GLU A 334 33.04 -19.95 27.58
N ALA A 335 33.47 -18.80 27.06
CA ALA A 335 33.88 -17.67 27.88
C ALA A 335 32.73 -17.11 28.72
N VAL A 336 31.54 -16.97 28.12
CA VAL A 336 30.32 -16.52 28.81
C VAL A 336 29.93 -17.48 29.94
N CYS A 337 29.89 -18.78 29.67
CA CYS A 337 29.59 -19.77 30.71
C CYS A 337 30.61 -19.74 31.85
N LEU A 338 31.91 -19.59 31.54
CA LEU A 338 32.94 -19.47 32.58
C LEU A 338 32.79 -18.19 33.40
N SER A 339 32.45 -17.06 32.78
CA SER A 339 32.18 -15.83 33.53
C SER A 339 30.96 -15.97 34.44
N GLU A 340 29.89 -16.59 33.98
CA GLU A 340 28.70 -16.84 34.80
C GLU A 340 29.00 -17.75 36.00
N HIS A 341 29.81 -18.79 35.80
CA HIS A 341 30.25 -19.67 36.89
C HIS A 341 31.11 -18.93 37.91
N LEU A 342 32.03 -18.07 37.46
CA LEU A 342 32.84 -17.25 38.35
C LEU A 342 31.99 -16.26 39.14
N ASP A 343 30.98 -15.65 38.50
CA ASP A 343 30.04 -14.74 39.15
C ASP A 343 29.24 -15.45 40.24
N ARG A 344 28.71 -16.66 39.96
CA ARG A 344 28.01 -17.50 40.95
C ARG A 344 28.91 -17.93 42.11
N LEU A 345 30.17 -18.26 41.86
CA LEU A 345 31.11 -18.54 42.95
C LEU A 345 31.39 -17.31 43.81
N SER A 346 31.49 -16.14 43.18
CA SER A 346 31.73 -14.87 43.89
C SER A 346 30.56 -14.46 44.78
N SER A 347 29.32 -14.84 44.42
CA SER A 347 28.11 -14.62 45.23
C SER A 347 27.93 -15.66 46.33
N GLY A 348 28.81 -16.66 46.43
CA GLY A 348 28.77 -17.72 47.44
C GLY A 348 27.83 -18.89 47.09
N GLU A 349 27.34 -18.96 45.86
CA GLU A 349 26.53 -20.07 45.38
C GLU A 349 27.39 -21.33 45.17
N LYS A 350 26.86 -22.49 45.54
CA LYS A 350 27.52 -23.77 45.28
C LYS A 350 27.22 -24.20 43.84
N LEU A 351 28.25 -24.27 43.02
CA LEU A 351 28.16 -24.84 41.67
C LEU A 351 28.00 -26.36 41.72
N ASP A 352 27.20 -26.90 40.79
CA ASP A 352 27.19 -28.32 40.47
C ASP A 352 28.49 -28.66 39.72
N VAL A 353 29.25 -29.62 40.23
CA VAL A 353 30.51 -30.08 39.64
C VAL A 353 30.28 -30.62 38.22
N SER A 354 29.07 -31.11 37.94
CA SER A 354 28.66 -31.59 36.62
C SER A 354 28.66 -30.43 35.60
N GLU A 355 28.18 -29.25 35.98
CA GLU A 355 28.17 -28.05 35.11
C GLU A 355 29.58 -27.52 34.81
N LEU A 356 30.55 -27.74 35.71
CA LEU A 356 31.95 -27.40 35.49
C LEU A 356 32.72 -28.40 34.63
N LEU A 357 32.34 -29.68 34.66
CA LEU A 357 33.07 -30.74 33.96
C LEU A 357 32.60 -30.93 32.52
N PHE A 358 31.32 -30.68 32.23
CA PHE A 358 30.78 -30.82 30.89
C PHE A 358 30.89 -29.52 30.09
N GLN A 359 31.28 -29.63 28.81
CA GLN A 359 31.27 -28.48 27.92
C GLN A 359 29.83 -27.95 27.75
N PRO A 360 29.64 -26.61 27.71
CA PRO A 360 28.35 -26.01 27.45
C PRO A 360 27.88 -26.55 26.12
N GLN A 361 26.72 -27.20 26.13
CA GLN A 361 26.13 -27.72 24.91
C GLN A 361 25.87 -26.52 24.00
N THR A 362 26.54 -26.50 22.86
CA THR A 362 26.27 -25.49 21.84
C THR A 362 24.79 -25.57 21.48
N ASN A 363 24.06 -24.48 21.63
CA ASN A 363 22.63 -24.40 21.31
C ASN A 363 22.36 -25.11 19.97
N PRO A 364 21.56 -26.20 19.96
CA PRO A 364 21.41 -27.06 18.78
C PRO A 364 20.76 -26.33 17.58
N SER A 365 20.07 -25.20 17.80
CA SER A 365 19.37 -24.47 16.75
C SER A 365 20.29 -23.96 15.63
N TRP A 366 21.53 -23.58 15.95
CA TRP A 366 22.48 -23.06 14.95
C TRP A 366 23.25 -24.17 14.23
N SER A 367 23.45 -25.29 14.91
CA SER A 367 24.15 -26.46 14.35
C SER A 367 23.28 -27.17 13.31
N ILE A 368 21.94 -27.16 13.47
CA ILE A 368 20.98 -27.77 12.53
C ILE A 368 20.91 -26.96 11.23
N LEU A 369 20.70 -25.63 11.33
CA LEU A 369 20.59 -24.72 10.19
C LEU A 369 21.83 -24.71 9.27
N LEU A 370 23.02 -24.98 9.82
CA LEU A 370 24.27 -25.03 9.05
C LEU A 370 24.62 -26.43 8.54
N SER A 371 24.06 -27.48 9.13
CA SER A 371 24.26 -28.87 8.70
C SER A 371 23.33 -29.22 7.53
N GLU A 372 22.09 -28.74 7.52
CA GLU A 372 21.16 -28.88 6.39
C GLU A 372 21.72 -28.29 5.08
N ILE A 373 22.49 -27.22 5.16
CA ILE A 373 23.12 -26.57 3.99
C ILE A 373 24.31 -27.40 3.44
N ALA A 374 24.91 -28.24 4.27
CA ALA A 374 26.07 -29.08 3.90
C ALA A 374 25.65 -30.44 3.34
N GLU A 375 24.55 -31.02 3.84
CA GLU A 375 24.09 -32.38 3.48
C GLU A 375 23.41 -32.48 2.10
N ASP A 376 22.95 -31.36 1.53
CA ASP A 376 22.33 -31.32 0.20
C ASP A 376 23.34 -31.52 -0.96
N SER A 377 24.61 -31.78 -0.63
CA SER A 377 25.69 -32.07 -1.58
C SER A 377 25.84 -33.55 -1.93
N SER A 378 25.05 -34.44 -1.30
CA SER A 378 25.17 -35.89 -1.51
C SER A 378 24.02 -36.54 -2.30
N GLN A 379 23.03 -35.78 -2.77
CA GLN A 379 22.06 -36.29 -3.76
C GLN A 379 22.66 -36.23 -5.17
N LYS A 380 23.36 -37.34 -5.46
CA LYS A 380 23.79 -37.86 -6.74
C LYS A 380 22.79 -37.54 -7.87
N GLY A 381 23.28 -36.81 -8.87
CA GLY A 381 22.53 -36.50 -10.08
C GLY A 381 22.05 -37.76 -10.80
N THR A 382 20.75 -37.76 -11.11
CA THR A 382 20.20 -38.57 -12.19
C THR A 382 19.76 -37.62 -13.29
N SER A 383 20.37 -37.83 -14.45
CA SER A 383 20.08 -37.21 -15.73
C SER A 383 18.60 -37.32 -16.08
N GLU A 384 17.93 -36.21 -16.36
CA GLU A 384 16.69 -36.21 -17.15
C GLU A 384 16.75 -35.16 -18.26
N GLN A 385 16.60 -35.68 -19.47
CA GLN A 385 16.27 -34.97 -20.70
C GLN A 385 14.81 -34.49 -20.66
N PRO A 386 14.42 -33.56 -21.54
CA PRO A 386 13.14 -32.87 -21.45
C PRO A 386 12.01 -33.72 -22.04
N THR A 387 11.02 -34.07 -21.22
CA THR A 387 9.70 -34.51 -21.68
C THR A 387 8.67 -33.44 -21.40
N THR A 388 8.09 -32.96 -22.49
CA THR A 388 6.81 -32.25 -22.58
C THR A 388 5.68 -33.10 -22.04
N VAL A 389 4.96 -32.67 -21.00
CA VAL A 389 3.51 -32.92 -20.83
C VAL A 389 2.91 -31.81 -19.98
N ASP A 390 1.68 -31.48 -20.34
CA ASP A 390 0.74 -30.49 -19.87
C ASP A 390 0.41 -30.46 -18.38
N ASP A 391 -0.07 -29.26 -18.01
CA ASP A 391 -1.15 -28.91 -17.09
C ASP A 391 -1.22 -29.44 -15.64
N ASP A 392 -1.57 -28.47 -14.80
CA ASP A 392 -2.14 -28.58 -13.47
C ASP A 392 -1.16 -28.71 -12.29
N MET A 393 -0.44 -27.61 -12.04
CA MET A 393 0.12 -27.31 -10.72
C MET A 393 -0.50 -25.99 -10.24
N SER A 394 -1.65 -26.11 -9.57
CA SER A 394 -2.17 -25.08 -8.67
C SER A 394 -1.17 -24.88 -7.53
N ILE A 395 -0.23 -23.96 -7.74
CA ILE A 395 0.66 -23.48 -6.69
C ILE A 395 -0.12 -22.41 -5.92
N ASP A 396 -0.54 -22.75 -4.71
CA ASP A 396 -1.01 -21.81 -3.71
C ASP A 396 0.02 -20.69 -3.55
N MET A 397 -0.22 -19.56 -4.21
CA MET A 397 0.48 -18.30 -3.96
C MET A 397 0.01 -17.77 -2.62
N GLN A 398 0.53 -18.35 -1.54
CA GLN A 398 0.51 -17.67 -0.25
C GLN A 398 1.29 -16.35 -0.40
N SER A 399 0.57 -15.29 -0.10
CA SER A 399 0.96 -13.90 0.02
C SER A 399 2.31 -13.72 0.74
N PHE A 400 3.39 -13.68 -0.02
CA PHE A 400 4.60 -12.98 0.42
C PHE A 400 4.35 -11.49 0.19
N GLY A 401 4.20 -10.74 1.29
CA GLY A 401 4.18 -9.28 1.25
C GLY A 401 5.44 -8.73 0.57
N PRO A 402 5.48 -7.43 0.22
CA PRO A 402 6.63 -6.85 -0.46
C PRO A 402 7.84 -6.88 0.48
N LEU A 403 8.60 -7.97 0.43
CA LEU A 403 9.96 -8.01 0.91
C LEU A 403 10.69 -7.02 0.02
N SER A 404 10.90 -5.81 0.54
CA SER A 404 11.99 -4.96 0.12
C SER A 404 13.26 -5.79 0.25
N LEU A 405 13.61 -6.49 -0.82
CA LEU A 405 14.90 -7.14 -0.97
C LEU A 405 15.91 -6.03 -0.70
N PRO A 406 16.73 -6.13 0.35
CA PRO A 406 17.79 -5.16 0.56
C PRO A 406 18.56 -5.13 -0.76
N THR A 407 18.70 -3.93 -1.31
CA THR A 407 19.62 -3.68 -2.42
C THR A 407 20.99 -4.02 -1.87
N CYS A 408 21.35 -5.30 -1.92
CA CYS A 408 22.62 -5.80 -1.45
C CYS A 408 23.61 -5.25 -2.46
N GLU A 409 24.16 -4.08 -2.16
CA GLU A 409 25.24 -3.47 -2.93
C GLU A 409 26.28 -4.57 -3.16
N THR A 410 26.48 -4.88 -4.43
CA THR A 410 27.31 -5.97 -4.95
C THR A 410 28.78 -5.86 -4.55
N ASP A 411 29.15 -4.80 -3.85
CA ASP A 411 30.52 -4.44 -3.53
C ASP A 411 30.98 -5.02 -2.18
N PHE A 412 30.06 -5.51 -1.35
CA PHE A 412 30.43 -6.14 -0.06
C PHE A 412 31.27 -7.41 -0.20
N LEU A 413 31.07 -8.20 -1.27
CA LEU A 413 31.81 -9.46 -1.46
C LEU A 413 33.17 -9.28 -2.15
N ASN A 414 33.38 -8.16 -2.86
CA ASN A 414 34.64 -7.89 -3.57
C ASN A 414 35.67 -7.16 -2.69
N HIS A 415 35.28 -6.68 -1.51
CA HIS A 415 36.12 -5.86 -0.65
C HIS A 415 36.37 -6.43 0.75
N LEU A 416 36.08 -7.71 0.97
CA LEU A 416 36.56 -8.37 2.18
C LEU A 416 38.08 -8.34 2.17
N PRO A 417 38.74 -7.65 3.12
CA PRO A 417 40.19 -7.60 3.17
C PRO A 417 40.73 -9.03 3.21
N ASP A 418 41.90 -9.22 2.61
CA ASP A 418 42.64 -10.50 2.63
C ASP A 418 43.16 -10.73 4.06
N VAL A 419 42.23 -10.94 4.99
CA VAL A 419 42.49 -11.29 6.37
C VAL A 419 43.07 -12.69 6.33
N ASP A 420 44.28 -12.86 6.87
CA ASP A 420 44.89 -14.17 7.00
C ASP A 420 44.02 -15.05 7.90
N LEU A 421 43.13 -15.80 7.26
CA LEU A 421 42.17 -16.67 7.90
C LEU A 421 42.87 -17.71 8.77
N ASN A 422 44.10 -18.10 8.41
CA ASN A 422 44.86 -19.09 9.16
C ASN A 422 45.34 -18.51 10.48
N ALA A 423 45.86 -17.27 10.48
CA ALA A 423 46.26 -16.58 11.71
C ALA A 423 45.07 -16.38 12.66
N LEU A 424 43.91 -15.98 12.12
CA LEU A 424 42.70 -15.82 12.93
C LEU A 424 42.19 -17.16 13.49
N THR A 425 42.21 -18.22 12.68
CA THR A 425 41.85 -19.58 13.14
C THR A 425 42.78 -20.06 14.24
N GLN A 426 44.09 -19.83 14.13
CA GLN A 426 45.05 -20.17 15.17
C GLN A 426 44.78 -19.40 16.47
N SER A 427 44.48 -18.10 16.38
CA SER A 427 44.14 -17.27 17.54
C SER A 427 42.88 -17.77 18.27
N VAL A 428 41.81 -18.06 17.52
CA VAL A 428 40.57 -18.62 18.09
C VAL A 428 40.83 -19.98 18.74
N GLN A 429 41.64 -20.84 18.11
CA GLN A 429 41.98 -22.13 18.68
C GLN A 429 42.82 -22.01 19.96
N GLN A 430 43.74 -21.04 20.04
CA GLN A 430 44.51 -20.75 21.25
C GLN A 430 43.62 -20.21 22.38
N ALA A 431 42.65 -19.33 22.06
CA ALA A 431 41.69 -18.85 23.03
C ALA A 431 40.83 -20.00 23.57
N LYS A 432 40.32 -20.86 22.68
CA LYS A 432 39.54 -22.04 23.04
C LYS A 432 40.31 -22.99 23.97
N THR A 433 41.56 -23.32 23.66
CA THR A 433 42.38 -24.20 24.53
C THR A 433 42.68 -23.54 25.88
N SER A 434 42.87 -22.22 25.91
CA SER A 434 43.07 -21.47 27.15
C SER A 434 41.83 -21.49 28.03
N LEU A 435 40.63 -21.32 27.46
CA LEU A 435 39.36 -21.39 28.20
C LEU A 435 39.09 -22.79 28.74
N ILE A 436 39.32 -23.84 27.95
CA ILE A 436 39.19 -25.23 28.41
C ILE A 436 40.13 -25.49 29.59
N ARG A 437 41.38 -25.00 29.52
CA ARG A 437 42.33 -25.13 30.62
C ARG A 437 41.88 -24.36 31.87
N LEU A 438 41.34 -23.16 31.71
CA LEU A 438 40.79 -22.37 32.81
C LEU A 438 39.61 -23.08 33.47
N ARG A 439 38.71 -23.68 32.68
CA ARG A 439 37.62 -24.52 33.21
C ARG A 439 38.16 -25.66 34.06
N GLN A 440 39.12 -26.41 33.53
CA GLN A 440 39.70 -27.54 34.27
C GLN A 440 40.31 -27.08 35.59
N GLN A 441 41.09 -25.99 35.55
CA GLN A 441 41.70 -25.42 36.76
C GLN A 441 40.65 -24.95 37.78
N LEU A 442 39.54 -24.39 37.30
CA LEU A 442 38.43 -23.97 38.16
C LEU A 442 37.75 -25.18 38.81
N ALA A 443 37.49 -26.24 38.02
CA ALA A 443 36.91 -27.49 38.51
C ALA A 443 37.81 -28.17 39.56
N ASP A 444 39.11 -28.26 39.29
CA ASP A 444 40.10 -28.87 40.20
C ASP A 444 40.15 -28.13 41.53
N ARG A 445 40.24 -26.79 41.50
CA ARG A 445 40.27 -25.96 42.72
C ARG A 445 38.97 -26.02 43.50
N TYR A 446 37.84 -26.03 42.81
CA TYR A 446 36.53 -26.14 43.45
C TYR A 446 36.36 -27.49 44.14
N ALA A 447 36.85 -28.57 43.53
CA ALA A 447 36.87 -29.90 44.13
C ALA A 447 37.77 -30.01 45.35
N GLU A 448 38.97 -29.43 45.29
CA GLU A 448 39.88 -29.31 46.44
C GLU A 448 39.22 -28.57 47.61
N HIS A 449 38.52 -27.47 47.34
CA HIS A 449 37.79 -26.71 48.37
C HIS A 449 36.65 -27.54 49.00
N LEU A 450 36.00 -28.42 48.25
CA LEU A 450 34.97 -29.33 48.76
C LEU A 450 35.54 -30.55 49.52
N GLY A 451 36.87 -30.66 49.64
CA GLY A 451 37.53 -31.71 50.43
C GLY A 451 37.67 -33.05 49.73
N GLY A 452 37.50 -33.11 48.40
CA GLY A 452 37.62 -34.33 47.60
C GLY A 452 38.70 -34.21 46.52
N LYS A 453 39.68 -35.13 46.52
CA LYS A 453 40.50 -35.36 45.32
C LYS A 453 39.58 -35.93 44.23
N LEU A 454 39.25 -35.15 43.21
CA LEU A 454 38.65 -35.68 41.98
C LEU A 454 39.77 -36.32 41.15
N GLU A 455 39.91 -37.65 41.24
CA GLU A 455 40.57 -38.40 40.17
C GLU A 455 39.57 -38.56 39.01
N CYS A 456 39.42 -37.53 38.19
CA CYS A 456 38.73 -37.62 36.91
C CYS A 456 39.78 -37.64 35.80
N GLY A 457 40.06 -38.83 35.26
CA GLY A 457 40.72 -38.97 33.97
C GLY A 457 39.80 -38.38 32.89
N VAL A 458 40.27 -37.33 32.23
CA VAL A 458 39.59 -36.67 31.11
C VAL A 458 39.47 -37.67 29.94
N GLN A 459 38.24 -37.90 29.45
CA GLN A 459 37.98 -38.47 28.13
C GLN A 459 37.40 -37.41 27.21
#